data_AF-A0A7M2YTI6-F1
#
_entry.id   AF-A0A7M2YTI6-F1
#
_cell.length_a   1.000
_cell.length_b   1.000
_cell.length_c   1.000
_cell.angle_alpha   90.00
_cell.angle_beta   90.00
_cell.angle_gamma   90.00
#
_symmetry.space_group_name_H-M   'P 1'
#
loop_
_entity.id
_entity.type
_entity.pdbx_description
1 polymer ?
#
loop_
_entity_poly.entity_id
_entity_poly.type
_entity_poly.pdbx_seq_one_letter_code
_entity_poly.pdbx_strand_id
1 'polypeptide(L)'
;MRVCIHRGAAEIGGNVVEVEHERARVVLDLGLPLAAALDGESLPRTIGGLLKPDNSLLGVVITHGHPDHYGLIGQVDPEIPVYVGAATARILAEAAFFTPMGARIQPTGLLADRTPFELGPFKITPFLVDHSAFDAYALLVEAGGRRLFYSGDLRGHGRKHGLFERLITNPPPPPT
;
A
#
# COMPACT_ATOMS: atom_id res chain seq x y z
N MET A 1 10.40 14.06 6.28
CA MET A 1 9.39 12.99 6.30
C MET A 1 8.70 12.91 7.66
N ARG A 2 7.37 13.03 7.69
CA ARG A 2 6.46 12.80 8.82
C ARG A 2 5.58 11.59 8.48
N VAL A 3 5.34 10.71 9.44
CA VAL A 3 4.50 9.51 9.26
C VAL A 3 3.33 9.61 10.23
N CYS A 4 2.11 9.39 9.75
CA CYS A 4 0.91 9.33 10.56
C CYS A 4 0.21 8.00 10.29
N ILE A 5 0.03 7.18 11.34
CA ILE A 5 -0.75 5.94 11.26
C ILE A 5 -2.18 6.31 11.61
N HIS A 6 -3.07 6.27 10.62
CA HIS A 6 -4.48 6.62 10.82
C HIS A 6 -5.28 5.41 11.35
N ARG A 7 -4.90 4.20 10.96
CA ARG A 7 -5.54 2.93 11.34
C ARG A 7 -4.55 1.74 11.31
N GLY A 8 -4.89 0.63 11.96
CA GLY A 8 -4.08 -0.61 11.98
C GLY A 8 -3.01 -0.69 13.09
N ALA A 9 -2.79 0.37 13.89
CA ALA A 9 -1.78 0.35 14.96
C ALA A 9 -2.22 -0.39 16.24
N ALA A 10 -3.53 -0.46 16.50
CA ALA A 10 -4.11 -1.00 17.73
C ALA A 10 -5.14 -2.11 17.46
N GLU A 11 -5.15 -2.64 16.24
CA GLU A 11 -6.09 -3.64 15.75
C GLU A 11 -5.42 -4.48 14.66
N ILE A 12 -6.07 -5.58 14.25
CA ILE A 12 -5.65 -6.34 13.07
C ILE A 12 -6.46 -5.82 11.88
N GLY A 13 -5.76 -5.39 10.84
CA GLY A 13 -6.34 -4.92 9.60
C GLY A 13 -6.75 -3.45 9.60
N GLY A 14 -7.39 -3.00 8.52
CA GLY A 14 -7.76 -1.60 8.32
C GLY A 14 -6.57 -0.69 8.07
N ASN A 15 -5.46 -1.20 7.56
CA ASN A 15 -4.19 -0.49 7.49
C ASN A 15 -4.29 0.79 6.64
N VAL A 16 -3.95 1.94 7.25
CA VAL A 16 -3.86 3.23 6.56
C VAL A 16 -2.72 4.05 7.18
N VAL A 17 -1.64 4.26 6.41
CA VAL A 17 -0.47 5.04 6.84
C VAL A 17 -0.23 6.18 5.86
N GLU A 18 -0.19 7.40 6.35
CA GLU A 18 0.11 8.59 5.55
C GLU A 18 1.57 9.02 5.79
N VAL A 19 2.29 9.27 4.70
CA VAL A 19 3.67 9.77 4.71
C VAL A 19 3.70 11.14 4.05
N GLU A 20 4.17 12.16 4.77
CA GLU A 20 4.28 13.54 4.28
C GLU A 20 5.72 14.03 4.22
N HIS A 21 6.07 14.73 3.14
CA HIS A 21 7.27 15.54 3.03
C HIS A 21 7.03 16.73 2.08
N GLU A 22 7.47 17.93 2.48
CA GLU A 22 7.33 19.15 1.66
C GLU A 22 5.90 19.42 1.18
N ARG A 23 4.90 19.18 2.05
CA ARG A 23 3.46 19.27 1.75
C ARG A 23 2.95 18.27 0.71
N ALA A 24 3.80 17.43 0.14
CA ALA A 24 3.39 16.27 -0.63
C ALA A 24 3.14 15.06 0.29
N ARG A 25 2.15 14.25 -0.05
CA ARG A 25 1.63 13.15 0.75
C ARG A 25 1.46 11.91 -0.13
N VAL A 26 1.80 10.75 0.41
CA VAL A 26 1.44 9.44 -0.14
C VAL A 26 0.78 8.62 0.95
N VAL A 27 -0.20 7.80 0.57
CA VAL A 27 -0.87 6.87 1.49
C VAL A 27 -0.39 5.45 1.18
N LEU A 28 0.01 4.71 2.20
CA LEU A 28 0.35 3.31 2.12
C LEU A 28 -0.84 2.52 2.66
N ASP A 29 -1.42 1.69 1.79
CA ASP A 29 -2.65 0.94 1.99
C ASP A 29 -3.91 1.78 2.30
N LEU A 30 -5.07 1.26 1.96
CA LEU A 30 -6.39 1.79 2.30
C LEU A 30 -7.32 0.65 2.71
N GLY A 31 -7.02 0.08 3.88
CA GLY A 31 -7.67 -1.10 4.40
C GLY A 31 -9.07 -0.90 4.96
N LEU A 32 -9.94 -1.88 4.75
CA LEU A 32 -11.18 -2.04 5.51
C LEU A 32 -10.88 -2.77 6.83
N PRO A 33 -11.22 -2.21 8.02
CA PRO A 33 -11.07 -2.92 9.30
C PRO A 33 -11.81 -4.25 9.31
N LEU A 34 -11.21 -5.29 9.90
CA LEU A 34 -11.80 -6.63 9.92
C LEU A 34 -13.15 -6.72 10.66
N ALA A 35 -13.34 -5.87 11.67
CA ALA A 35 -14.58 -5.82 12.45
C ALA A 35 -15.70 -5.03 11.75
N ALA A 36 -15.41 -4.36 10.63
CA ALA A 36 -16.39 -3.54 9.93
C ALA A 36 -17.33 -4.39 9.07
N ALA A 37 -18.60 -3.95 8.97
CA ALA A 37 -19.47 -4.38 7.89
C ALA A 37 -18.93 -3.86 6.55
N LEU A 38 -19.14 -4.62 5.48
CA LEU A 38 -18.59 -4.32 4.15
C LEU A 38 -19.01 -2.95 3.60
N ASP A 39 -20.16 -2.44 4.04
CA ASP A 39 -20.77 -1.16 3.66
C ASP A 39 -20.80 -0.14 4.82
N GLY A 40 -20.28 -0.51 6.00
CA GLY A 40 -20.41 0.29 7.21
C GLY A 40 -19.28 1.29 7.46
N GLU A 41 -18.15 1.15 6.75
CA GLU A 41 -16.94 1.91 7.05
C GLU A 41 -16.59 2.92 5.95
N SER A 42 -16.09 4.08 6.37
CA SER A 42 -15.69 5.16 5.46
C SER A 42 -14.18 5.43 5.51
N LEU A 43 -13.66 6.07 4.46
CA LEU A 43 -12.30 6.59 4.45
C LEU A 43 -12.01 7.49 5.67
N PRO A 44 -10.79 7.46 6.22
CA PRO A 44 -10.40 8.38 7.29
C PRO A 44 -10.58 9.84 6.86
N ARG A 45 -11.53 10.55 7.49
CA ARG A 45 -11.81 11.98 7.21
C ARG A 45 -10.63 12.90 7.52
N THR A 46 -9.64 12.41 8.27
CA THR A 46 -8.38 13.08 8.59
C THR A 46 -7.46 13.21 7.38
N ILE A 47 -7.66 12.42 6.32
CA ILE A 47 -6.84 12.46 5.11
C ILE A 47 -7.59 13.23 4.02
N GLY A 48 -7.27 14.51 3.85
CA GLY A 48 -7.74 15.31 2.70
C GLY A 48 -7.22 14.75 1.38
N GLY A 49 -7.89 15.05 0.26
CA GLY A 49 -7.46 14.62 -1.07
C GLY A 49 -8.11 13.32 -1.56
N LEU A 50 -8.46 12.39 -0.67
CA LEU A 50 -8.96 11.05 -1.07
C LEU A 50 -10.32 11.08 -1.77
N LEU A 51 -11.23 11.96 -1.35
CA LEU A 51 -12.57 12.11 -1.93
C LEU A 51 -12.66 13.22 -2.99
N LYS A 52 -11.65 14.09 -3.02
CA LYS A 52 -11.54 15.22 -3.92
C LYS A 52 -10.07 15.60 -4.02
N PRO A 53 -9.42 15.42 -5.17
CA PRO A 53 -8.00 15.69 -5.34
C PRO A 53 -7.61 17.11 -4.90
N ASP A 54 -6.49 17.23 -4.20
CA ASP A 54 -6.00 18.51 -3.65
C ASP A 54 -4.51 18.76 -3.93
N ASN A 55 -3.95 18.21 -5.02
CA ASN A 55 -2.54 18.28 -5.47
C ASN A 55 -1.46 17.85 -4.44
N SER A 56 -1.80 17.78 -3.15
CA SER A 56 -0.91 17.42 -2.07
C SER A 56 -0.85 15.91 -1.90
N LEU A 57 -1.96 15.20 -2.15
CA LEU A 57 -1.99 13.74 -2.21
C LEU A 57 -1.54 13.25 -3.58
N LEU A 58 -0.34 12.68 -3.66
CA LEU A 58 0.26 12.21 -4.91
C LEU A 58 -0.20 10.81 -5.33
N GLY A 59 -0.79 10.05 -4.41
CA GLY A 59 -1.35 8.74 -4.70
C GLY A 59 -1.41 7.80 -3.50
N VAL A 60 -1.96 6.63 -3.76
CA VAL A 60 -2.09 5.51 -2.83
C VAL A 60 -1.23 4.35 -3.34
N VAL A 61 -0.43 3.75 -2.46
CA VAL A 61 0.38 2.56 -2.75
C VAL A 61 -0.21 1.38 -1.98
N ILE A 62 -0.75 0.40 -2.71
CA ILE A 62 -1.35 -0.81 -2.15
C ILE A 62 -0.31 -1.94 -2.14
N THR A 63 0.01 -2.43 -0.96
CA THR A 63 1.05 -3.46 -0.78
C THR A 63 0.62 -4.83 -1.28
N HIS A 64 -0.63 -5.22 -1.05
CA HIS A 64 -1.15 -6.53 -1.45
C HIS A 64 -2.69 -6.62 -1.45
N GLY A 65 -3.21 -7.73 -1.98
CA GLY A 65 -4.64 -7.95 -2.22
C GLY A 65 -5.46 -8.53 -1.06
N HIS A 66 -5.14 -8.26 0.20
CA HIS A 66 -6.09 -8.55 1.29
C HIS A 66 -7.00 -7.34 1.56
N PRO A 67 -8.30 -7.52 1.86
CA PRO A 67 -9.26 -6.42 2.02
C PRO A 67 -8.89 -5.40 3.10
N ASP A 68 -8.13 -5.82 4.10
CA ASP A 68 -7.61 -4.95 5.14
C ASP A 68 -6.40 -4.10 4.73
N HIS A 69 -6.04 -4.14 3.44
CA HIS A 69 -5.03 -3.26 2.80
C HIS A 69 -5.57 -2.46 1.60
N TYR A 70 -6.68 -2.87 0.98
CA TYR A 70 -7.27 -2.13 -0.15
C TYR A 70 -8.78 -1.88 -0.04
N GLY A 71 -9.46 -2.45 0.95
CA GLY A 71 -10.93 -2.56 0.96
C GLY A 71 -11.69 -1.24 0.92
N LEU A 72 -11.05 -0.11 1.19
CA LEU A 72 -11.63 1.24 1.05
C LEU A 72 -11.28 1.93 -0.28
N ILE A 73 -10.47 1.32 -1.14
CA ILE A 73 -9.98 1.93 -2.40
C ILE A 73 -11.12 2.32 -3.33
N GLY A 74 -12.25 1.60 -3.31
CA GLY A 74 -13.42 1.91 -4.13
C GLY A 74 -14.16 3.20 -3.73
N GLN A 75 -13.81 3.80 -2.59
CA GLN A 75 -14.35 5.08 -2.13
C GLN A 75 -13.50 6.28 -2.56
N VAL A 76 -12.28 6.03 -3.06
CA VAL A 76 -11.34 7.08 -3.46
C VAL A 76 -11.79 7.68 -4.80
N ASP A 77 -11.60 8.99 -4.96
CA ASP A 77 -11.82 9.67 -6.23
C ASP A 77 -10.97 9.02 -7.34
N PRO A 78 -11.57 8.68 -8.50
CA PRO A 78 -10.89 7.93 -9.56
C PRO A 78 -9.70 8.67 -10.20
N GLU A 79 -9.54 9.99 -9.98
CA GLU A 79 -8.38 10.75 -10.44
C GLU A 79 -7.14 10.55 -9.54
N ILE A 80 -7.30 10.01 -8.33
CA ILE A 80 -6.17 9.77 -7.44
C ILE A 80 -5.31 8.61 -7.95
N PRO A 81 -3.99 8.83 -8.15
CA PRO A 81 -3.11 7.78 -8.62
C PRO A 81 -3.05 6.58 -7.68
N VAL A 82 -3.16 5.37 -8.24
CA VAL A 82 -3.03 4.12 -7.47
C VAL A 82 -1.87 3.28 -7.99
N TYR A 83 -0.98 2.88 -7.09
CA TYR A 83 0.17 2.04 -7.36
C TYR A 83 -0.02 0.68 -6.70
N VAL A 84 0.02 -0.40 -7.48
CA VAL A 84 -0.27 -1.75 -7.00
C VAL A 84 0.46 -2.79 -7.84
N GLY A 85 0.71 -3.98 -7.28
CA GLY A 85 1.25 -5.11 -8.04
C GLY A 85 0.31 -5.53 -9.19
N ALA A 86 0.88 -5.85 -10.35
CA ALA A 86 0.11 -6.20 -11.55
C ALA A 86 -0.78 -7.44 -11.34
N ALA A 87 -0.30 -8.42 -10.58
CA ALA A 87 -1.08 -9.62 -10.32
C ALA A 87 -2.10 -9.40 -9.21
N THR A 88 -1.81 -8.55 -8.21
CA THR A 88 -2.82 -8.09 -7.24
C THR A 88 -3.99 -7.42 -7.97
N ALA A 89 -3.74 -6.45 -8.85
CA ALA A 89 -4.79 -5.77 -9.61
C ALA A 89 -5.63 -6.74 -10.45
N ARG A 90 -4.99 -7.70 -11.12
CA ARG A 90 -5.69 -8.73 -11.92
C ARG A 90 -6.55 -9.63 -11.04
N ILE A 91 -6.02 -10.16 -9.94
CA ILE A 91 -6.77 -11.04 -9.04
C ILE A 91 -8.02 -10.32 -8.51
N LEU A 92 -7.88 -9.06 -8.09
CA LEU A 92 -9.01 -8.27 -7.59
C LEU A 92 -10.06 -8.00 -8.68
N ALA A 93 -9.63 -7.73 -9.92
CA ALA A 93 -10.53 -7.50 -11.03
C ALA A 93 -11.32 -8.77 -11.41
N GLU A 94 -10.67 -9.93 -11.43
CA GLU A 94 -11.33 -11.22 -11.69
C GLU A 94 -12.26 -11.63 -10.53
N ALA A 95 -11.86 -11.33 -9.29
CA ALA A 95 -12.68 -11.61 -8.11
C ALA A 95 -13.96 -10.75 -8.05
N ALA A 96 -14.01 -9.61 -8.74
CA ALA A 96 -15.14 -8.66 -8.70
C ALA A 96 -16.47 -9.26 -9.16
N PHE A 97 -16.44 -10.35 -9.95
CA PHE A 97 -17.66 -11.08 -10.30
C PHE A 97 -18.16 -11.99 -9.17
N PHE A 98 -17.26 -12.51 -8.32
CA PHE A 98 -17.55 -13.57 -7.35
C PHE A 98 -17.77 -13.06 -5.93
N THR A 99 -17.24 -11.87 -5.60
CA THR A 99 -17.28 -11.33 -4.24
C THR A 99 -17.42 -9.82 -4.25
N PRO A 100 -18.19 -9.23 -3.32
CA PRO A 100 -18.24 -7.77 -3.14
C PRO A 100 -16.89 -7.16 -2.74
N MET A 101 -15.90 -7.99 -2.37
CA MET A 101 -14.53 -7.54 -2.10
C MET A 101 -13.69 -7.40 -3.35
N GLY A 102 -14.07 -7.95 -4.49
CA GLY A 102 -13.31 -7.75 -5.72
C GLY A 102 -13.37 -6.28 -6.16
N ALA A 103 -12.26 -5.77 -6.67
CA ALA A 103 -12.10 -4.37 -7.02
C ALA A 103 -11.46 -4.23 -8.41
N ARG A 104 -12.01 -3.33 -9.24
CA ARG A 104 -11.43 -2.96 -10.54
C ARG A 104 -10.53 -1.74 -10.38
N ILE A 105 -9.35 -1.96 -9.82
CA ILE A 105 -8.31 -0.93 -9.72
C ILE A 105 -7.70 -0.74 -11.10
N GLN A 106 -7.68 0.50 -11.62
CA GLN A 106 -6.89 0.88 -12.80
C GLN A 106 -5.56 1.45 -12.30
N PRO A 107 -4.45 0.68 -12.34
CA PRO A 107 -3.19 1.15 -11.76
C PRO A 107 -2.61 2.30 -12.58
N THR A 108 -2.23 3.38 -11.92
CA THR A 108 -1.41 4.45 -12.52
C THR A 108 0.05 4.00 -12.67
N GLY A 109 0.52 3.16 -11.75
CA GLY A 109 1.84 2.53 -11.82
C GLY A 109 1.83 1.13 -11.21
N LEU A 110 2.78 0.31 -11.63
CA LEU A 110 2.92 -1.07 -11.18
C LEU A 110 4.10 -1.20 -10.23
N LEU A 111 3.87 -1.90 -9.12
CA LEU A 111 4.96 -2.30 -8.24
C LEU A 111 5.77 -3.42 -8.90
N ALA A 112 7.09 -3.31 -8.82
CA ALA A 112 8.02 -4.32 -9.30
C ALA A 112 9.15 -4.51 -8.28
N ASP A 113 9.52 -5.76 -8.06
CA ASP A 113 10.53 -6.15 -7.08
C ASP A 113 11.85 -5.39 -7.28
N ARG A 114 12.25 -4.62 -6.27
CA ARG A 114 13.49 -3.83 -6.20
C ARG A 114 13.65 -2.78 -7.29
N THR A 115 12.56 -2.39 -7.94
CA THR A 115 12.55 -1.31 -8.95
C THR A 115 11.97 -0.05 -8.33
N PRO A 116 12.78 0.99 -8.08
CA PRO A 116 12.30 2.24 -7.50
C PRO A 116 11.45 3.02 -8.51
N PHE A 117 10.50 3.79 -7.98
CA PHE A 117 9.77 4.83 -8.71
C PHE A 117 9.66 6.10 -7.86
N GLU A 118 9.35 7.21 -8.52
CA GLU A 118 9.27 8.53 -7.87
C GLU A 118 7.82 9.03 -7.84
N LEU A 119 7.43 9.61 -6.71
CA LEU A 119 6.20 10.38 -6.53
C LEU A 119 6.56 11.70 -5.88
N GLY A 120 6.73 12.75 -6.68
CA GLY A 120 7.19 14.05 -6.17
C GLY A 120 8.50 13.89 -5.37
N PRO A 121 8.55 14.27 -4.09
CA PRO A 121 9.78 14.18 -3.29
C PRO A 121 10.03 12.77 -2.70
N PHE A 122 9.16 11.80 -2.99
CA PHE A 122 9.30 10.42 -2.51
C PHE A 122 9.94 9.53 -3.56
N LYS A 123 10.98 8.81 -3.18
CA LYS A 123 11.45 7.63 -3.89
C LYS A 123 10.94 6.38 -3.16
N ILE A 124 10.19 5.54 -3.87
CA ILE A 124 9.57 4.34 -3.29
C ILE A 124 10.14 3.11 -3.98
N THR A 125 10.74 2.21 -3.21
CA THR A 125 11.28 0.94 -3.71
C THR A 125 10.47 -0.23 -3.14
N PRO A 126 9.71 -0.97 -3.96
CA PRO A 126 9.02 -2.18 -3.54
C PRO A 126 9.99 -3.34 -3.36
N PHE A 127 9.73 -4.21 -2.40
CA PHE A 127 10.44 -5.47 -2.20
C PHE A 127 9.41 -6.59 -2.14
N LEU A 128 9.44 -7.51 -3.09
CA LEU A 128 8.49 -8.62 -3.11
C LEU A 128 8.75 -9.50 -1.87
N VAL A 129 7.70 -9.78 -1.10
CA VAL A 129 7.76 -10.59 0.12
C VAL A 129 6.95 -11.88 -0.01
N ASP A 130 7.24 -12.83 0.88
CA ASP A 130 6.40 -14.00 1.08
C ASP A 130 5.24 -13.65 2.01
N HIS A 131 4.02 -13.95 1.56
CA HIS A 131 2.76 -13.74 2.29
C HIS A 131 1.70 -14.72 1.76
N SER A 132 0.49 -14.71 2.31
CA SER A 132 -0.66 -15.45 1.77
C SER A 132 -1.28 -14.77 0.56
N ALA A 133 -1.26 -13.44 0.48
CA ALA A 133 -1.62 -12.73 -0.74
C ALA A 133 -0.53 -12.91 -1.81
N PHE A 134 -0.96 -13.26 -3.03
CA PHE A 134 -0.05 -13.25 -4.17
C PHE A 134 0.41 -11.80 -4.43
N ASP A 135 1.62 -11.62 -4.95
CA ASP A 135 2.14 -10.31 -5.35
C ASP A 135 2.11 -9.23 -4.23
N ALA A 136 2.56 -9.64 -3.03
CA ALA A 136 2.69 -8.81 -1.83
C ALA A 136 4.07 -8.15 -1.71
N TYR A 137 4.12 -6.91 -1.24
CA TYR A 137 5.33 -6.09 -1.17
C TYR A 137 5.54 -5.45 0.21
N ALA A 138 6.80 -5.42 0.66
CA ALA A 138 7.30 -4.39 1.56
C ALA A 138 7.69 -3.14 0.74
N LEU A 139 7.74 -1.97 1.38
CA LEU A 139 8.06 -0.70 0.73
C LEU A 139 9.17 0.03 1.50
N LEU A 140 10.24 0.42 0.80
CA LEU A 140 11.18 1.42 1.27
C LEU A 140 10.77 2.79 0.72
N VAL A 141 10.36 3.69 1.59
CA VAL A 141 10.01 5.08 1.26
C VAL A 141 11.15 5.99 1.71
N GLU A 142 11.72 6.74 0.77
CA GLU A 142 12.83 7.66 0.98
C GLU A 142 12.40 9.08 0.64
N ALA A 143 12.64 10.04 1.56
CA ALA A 143 12.30 11.45 1.36
C ALA A 143 13.07 12.35 2.34
N GLY A 144 13.72 13.40 1.82
CA GLY A 144 14.43 14.41 2.63
C GLY A 144 15.52 13.81 3.53
N GLY A 145 16.33 12.89 2.98
CA GLY A 145 17.39 12.19 3.72
C GLY A 145 16.90 11.21 4.79
N ARG A 146 15.58 10.98 4.91
CA ARG A 146 14.98 10.00 5.83
C ARG A 146 14.45 8.79 5.07
N ARG A 147 14.38 7.66 5.76
CA ARG A 147 13.96 6.38 5.20
C ARG A 147 12.97 5.68 6.14
N LEU A 148 11.90 5.15 5.57
CA LEU A 148 10.86 4.35 6.22
C LEU A 148 10.80 3.01 5.51
N PHE A 149 11.03 1.91 6.23
CA PHE A 149 10.79 0.57 5.72
C PHE A 149 9.46 0.07 6.28
N TYR A 150 8.42 0.08 5.45
CA TYR A 150 7.12 -0.49 5.76
C TYR A 150 7.10 -1.93 5.28
N SER A 151 7.13 -2.88 6.21
CA SER A 151 7.21 -4.31 5.89
C SER A 151 6.01 -4.81 5.08
N GLY A 152 4.87 -4.12 5.16
CA GLY A 152 3.58 -4.72 4.89
C GLY A 152 3.39 -5.96 5.76
N ASP A 153 2.54 -6.87 5.28
CA ASP A 153 2.47 -8.20 5.84
C ASP A 153 3.48 -9.13 5.17
N LEU A 154 4.16 -9.92 5.98
CA LEU A 154 5.12 -10.92 5.50
C LEU A 154 5.19 -12.14 6.42
N ARG A 155 5.72 -13.23 5.87
CA ARG A 155 6.08 -14.46 6.59
C ARG A 155 7.34 -15.07 5.98
N GLY A 156 7.95 -16.02 6.67
CA GLY A 156 9.14 -16.75 6.20
C GLY A 156 8.91 -18.23 5.89
N HIS A 157 7.66 -18.69 5.85
CA HIS A 157 7.32 -20.12 5.82
C HIS A 157 6.27 -20.48 4.75
N GLY A 158 6.05 -19.61 3.77
CA GLY A 158 5.17 -19.84 2.64
C GLY A 158 5.91 -20.38 1.41
N ARG A 159 5.19 -20.44 0.29
CA ARG A 159 5.72 -20.91 -1.01
C ARG A 159 6.88 -20.05 -1.52
N LYS A 160 6.95 -18.78 -1.12
CA LYS A 160 7.97 -17.83 -1.57
C LYS A 160 9.01 -17.56 -0.48
N HIS A 161 9.22 -18.45 0.50
CA HIS A 161 10.11 -18.22 1.65
C HIS A 161 11.52 -17.71 1.26
N GLY A 162 12.04 -18.07 0.07
CA GLY A 162 13.31 -17.56 -0.43
C GLY A 162 13.36 -16.03 -0.57
N LEU A 163 12.20 -15.36 -0.72
CA LEU A 163 12.10 -13.91 -0.69
C LEU A 163 12.38 -13.33 0.70
N PHE A 164 11.92 -14.00 1.75
CA PHE A 164 12.20 -13.61 3.14
C PHE A 164 13.70 -13.73 3.45
N GLU A 165 14.30 -14.87 3.08
CA GLU A 165 15.75 -15.07 3.21
C GLU A 165 16.55 -14.01 2.43
N ARG A 166 16.13 -13.71 1.20
CA ARG A 166 16.75 -12.65 0.38
C ARG A 166 16.59 -11.26 1.00
N LEU A 167 15.47 -10.98 1.68
CA LEU A 167 15.26 -9.70 2.35
C LEU A 167 16.18 -9.54 3.57
N ILE A 168 16.41 -10.61 4.33
CA ILE A 168 17.31 -10.60 5.49
C ILE A 168 18.77 -10.54 5.07
N THR A 169 19.16 -11.31 4.05
CA THR A 169 20.55 -11.40 3.58
C THR A 169 20.98 -10.22 2.71
N ASN A 170 20.02 -9.60 2.02
CA ASN A 170 20.23 -8.40 1.21
C ASN A 170 19.16 -7.34 1.52
N PRO A 171 19.18 -6.78 2.75
CA PRO A 171 18.24 -5.76 3.18
C PRO A 171 18.50 -4.45 2.42
N PRO A 172 17.58 -3.48 2.47
CA PRO A 172 17.88 -2.12 2.04
C PRO A 172 19.21 -1.65 2.67
N PRO A 173 20.10 -1.00 1.90
CA PRO A 173 21.38 -0.52 2.44
C PRO A 173 21.11 0.45 3.60
N PRO A 174 22.07 0.72 4.51
CA PRO A 174 21.90 1.75 5.55
C PRO A 174 21.79 3.16 4.94
N PRO A 175 21.26 4.16 5.67
CA PRO A 175 21.27 5.55 5.22
C PRO A 175 22.72 6.02 4.99
N THR A 176 22.94 6.77 3.90
CA THR A 176 24.19 7.48 3.60
C THR A 176 24.24 8.83 4.29
#